data_AF-A0A843KMP2-F1
#
_entry.id   AF-A0A843KMP2-F1
#
_cell.length_a   1.000
_cell.length_b   1.000
_cell.length_c   1.000
_cell.angle_alpha   90.00
_cell.angle_beta   90.00
_cell.angle_gamma   90.00
#
_symmetry.space_group_name_H-M   'P 1'
#
loop_
_entity.id
_entity.type
_entity.pdbx_description
1 polymer ?
#
loop_
_entity_poly.entity_id
_entity_poly.type
_entity_poly.pdbx_seq_one_letter_code
_entity_poly.pdbx_strand_id
1 'polypeptide(L)'
;MPEPLMIPLAIAGVSHHTADIATLEAFRFPDETAFLREARERFRGVLLLQTCNRVEVLVQGDGRSLEEFLHEMGRDGFEVLEGEAVQRHLLELAAGIDSLIVGEDQILGQLKQALAT
;
A
#
# COMPACT_ATOMS: atom_id res chain seq x y z
N MET A 1 22.84 8.06 19.80
CA MET A 1 22.34 7.86 18.43
C MET A 1 20.84 7.75 18.54
N PRO A 2 20.03 8.69 18.04
CA PRO A 2 18.58 8.52 18.10
C PRO A 2 18.19 7.33 17.20
N GLU A 3 17.37 6.42 17.73
CA GLU A 3 16.89 5.22 17.02
C GLU A 3 16.08 5.63 15.77
N PRO A 4 16.56 5.34 14.53
CA PRO A 4 15.97 5.95 13.34
C PRO A 4 14.67 5.34 12.81
N LEU A 5 14.06 4.33 13.46
CA LEU A 5 13.02 3.50 12.82
C LEU A 5 11.77 3.22 13.68
N MET A 6 11.45 4.08 14.66
CA MET A 6 10.21 4.01 15.43
C MET A 6 9.06 4.77 14.75
N ILE A 7 8.95 4.69 13.43
CA ILE A 7 7.81 5.27 12.72
C ILE A 7 6.89 4.09 12.35
N PRO A 8 5.69 3.99 12.94
CA PRO A 8 4.76 2.93 12.59
C PRO A 8 4.40 3.06 11.11
N LEU A 9 4.50 1.93 10.40
CA LEU A 9 4.04 1.78 9.04
C LEU A 9 2.96 0.70 9.04
N ALA A 10 1.92 0.93 8.25
CA ALA A 10 0.86 -0.04 8.02
C ALA A 10 0.59 -0.15 6.52
N ILE A 11 0.29 -1.36 6.07
CA ILE A 11 -0.16 -1.62 4.70
C ILE A 11 -1.54 -2.24 4.77
N ALA A 12 -2.47 -1.72 3.99
CA ALA A 12 -3.76 -2.35 3.76
C ALA A 12 -3.95 -2.61 2.28
N GLY A 13 -4.42 -3.80 1.91
CA GLY A 13 -4.67 -4.07 0.49
C GLY A 13 -5.15 -5.45 0.15
N VAL A 14 -5.27 -5.66 -1.15
CA VAL A 14 -5.70 -6.90 -1.79
C VAL A 14 -4.74 -7.27 -2.90
N SER A 15 -4.53 -8.57 -3.08
CA SER A 15 -3.70 -9.12 -4.15
C SER A 15 -4.41 -10.30 -4.81
N HIS A 16 -3.93 -10.71 -5.97
CA HIS A 16 -4.43 -11.90 -6.66
C HIS A 16 -4.28 -13.21 -5.85
N HIS A 17 -3.47 -13.21 -4.79
CA HIS A 17 -3.36 -14.33 -3.85
C HIS A 17 -4.46 -14.35 -2.80
N THR A 18 -5.01 -13.18 -2.46
CA THR A 18 -5.97 -13.02 -1.36
C THR A 18 -7.40 -12.75 -1.84
N ALA A 19 -7.58 -12.39 -3.11
CA ALA A 19 -8.84 -11.90 -3.65
C ALA A 19 -9.05 -12.32 -5.11
N ASP A 20 -10.32 -12.50 -5.50
CA ASP A 20 -10.68 -12.67 -6.91
C ASP A 20 -10.59 -11.33 -7.68
N ILE A 21 -10.68 -11.41 -9.01
CA ILE A 21 -10.57 -10.23 -9.88
C ILE A 21 -11.65 -9.20 -9.55
N ALA A 22 -12.87 -9.64 -9.23
CA ALA A 22 -13.98 -8.74 -8.90
C ALA A 22 -13.68 -7.92 -7.64
N THR A 23 -13.11 -8.54 -6.61
CA THR A 23 -12.69 -7.87 -5.37
C THR A 23 -11.53 -6.91 -5.63
N LEU A 24 -10.54 -7.31 -6.42
CA LEU A 24 -9.44 -6.44 -6.85
C LEU A 24 -9.93 -5.19 -7.59
N GLU A 25 -10.86 -5.35 -8.53
CA GLU A 25 -11.44 -4.25 -9.29
C GLU A 25 -12.27 -3.31 -8.41
N ALA A 26 -13.08 -3.86 -7.51
CA ALA A 26 -13.89 -3.10 -6.57
C ALA A 26 -13.05 -2.27 -5.60
N PHE A 27 -11.85 -2.75 -5.23
CA PHE A 27 -10.97 -2.07 -4.28
C PHE A 27 -10.15 -0.94 -4.93
N ARG A 28 -10.05 -0.86 -6.27
CA ARG A 28 -9.27 0.18 -6.95
C ARG A 28 -9.77 1.60 -6.64
N PHE A 29 -8.86 2.55 -6.73
CA PHE A 29 -9.11 3.99 -6.73
C PHE A 29 -8.89 4.53 -8.15
N PRO A 30 -9.97 4.81 -8.91
CA PRO A 30 -9.87 5.31 -10.28
C PRO A 30 -9.24 6.71 -10.37
N ASP A 31 -9.50 7.55 -9.37
CA ASP A 31 -8.89 8.87 -9.22
C ASP A 31 -7.83 8.82 -8.11
N GLU A 32 -6.63 8.40 -8.49
CA GLU A 32 -5.48 8.29 -7.58
C GLU A 32 -5.11 9.65 -6.98
N THR A 33 -5.30 10.75 -7.71
CA THR A 33 -4.97 12.10 -7.22
C THR A 33 -5.93 12.54 -6.14
N ALA A 34 -7.23 12.31 -6.32
CA ALA A 34 -8.23 12.58 -5.30
C ALA A 34 -7.99 11.75 -4.03
N PHE A 35 -7.74 10.44 -4.19
CA PHE A 35 -7.40 9.54 -3.08
C PHE A 35 -6.17 10.04 -2.31
N LEU A 36 -5.05 10.29 -3.01
CA LEU A 36 -3.81 10.71 -2.36
C LEU A 36 -3.94 12.08 -1.69
N ARG A 37 -4.78 12.98 -2.19
CA ARG A 37 -5.06 14.27 -1.54
C ARG A 37 -5.78 14.05 -0.21
N GLU A 38 -6.84 13.26 -0.19
CA GLU A 38 -7.62 12.97 1.02
C GLU A 38 -6.78 12.20 2.06
N ALA A 39 -6.03 11.19 1.63
CA ALA A 39 -5.15 10.43 2.51
C ALA A 39 -4.04 11.29 3.15
N ARG A 40 -3.51 12.30 2.44
CA ARG A 40 -2.52 13.24 2.98
C ARG A 40 -3.07 14.18 4.04
N GLU A 41 -4.39 14.37 4.12
CA GLU A 41 -5.01 15.11 5.21
C GLU A 41 -4.97 14.32 6.53
N ARG A 42 -4.93 12.98 6.44
CA ARG A 42 -4.93 12.06 7.59
C ARG A 42 -3.54 11.55 7.95
N PHE A 43 -2.71 11.23 6.97
CA PHE A 43 -1.41 10.58 7.15
C PHE A 43 -0.26 11.47 6.68
N ARG A 44 0.84 11.47 7.43
CA ARG A 44 2.06 12.22 7.05
C ARG A 44 2.77 11.64 5.83
N GLY A 45 2.66 10.34 5.63
CA GLY A 45 3.18 9.64 4.46
C GLY A 45 2.11 8.68 3.96
N VAL A 46 1.90 8.67 2.65
CA VAL A 46 1.01 7.72 1.97
C VAL A 46 1.60 7.35 0.62
N LEU A 47 1.49 6.07 0.30
CA LEU A 47 1.80 5.50 -1.01
C LEU A 47 0.63 4.63 -1.44
N LEU A 48 0.16 4.85 -2.67
CA LEU A 48 -0.77 3.97 -3.34
C LEU A 48 -0.01 3.12 -4.36
N LEU A 49 -0.09 1.80 -4.22
CA LEU A 49 0.44 0.83 -5.16
C LEU A 49 -0.72 0.15 -5.88
N GLN A 50 -0.97 0.54 -7.13
CA GLN A 50 -2.00 -0.04 -7.98
C GLN A 50 -1.40 -0.65 -9.23
N THR A 51 -1.52 -1.98 -9.36
CA THR A 51 -1.17 -2.74 -10.57
C THR A 51 -2.38 -3.59 -10.99
N CYS A 52 -2.27 -4.41 -12.04
CA CYS A 52 -3.34 -5.35 -12.38
C CYS A 52 -3.52 -6.47 -11.34
N ASN A 53 -2.51 -6.75 -10.51
CA ASN A 53 -2.48 -7.91 -9.61
C ASN A 53 -2.61 -7.54 -8.12
N ARG A 54 -2.52 -6.25 -7.81
CA ARG A 54 -2.59 -5.75 -6.43
C ARG A 54 -3.03 -4.30 -6.34
N VAL A 55 -3.66 -4.00 -5.21
CA VAL A 55 -3.97 -2.66 -4.77
C VAL A 55 -3.62 -2.58 -3.29
N GLU A 56 -2.61 -1.78 -2.95
CA GLU A 56 -2.13 -1.61 -1.58
C GLU A 56 -1.96 -0.14 -1.24
N VAL A 57 -2.32 0.22 -0.02
CA VAL A 57 -2.12 1.52 0.57
C VAL A 57 -1.14 1.36 1.71
N LEU A 58 0.05 1.96 1.56
CA LEU A 58 1.05 2.06 2.62
C LEU A 58 0.92 3.45 3.26
N VAL A 59 0.86 3.50 4.59
CA VAL A 59 0.83 4.76 5.33
C VAL A 59 1.89 4.82 6.41
N GLN A 60 2.27 6.05 6.75
CA GLN A 60 2.94 6.39 7.98
C GLN A 60 1.92 6.52 9.11
N GLY A 61 1.58 5.39 9.75
CA GLY A 61 0.55 5.27 10.77
C GLY A 61 0.39 3.84 11.26
N ASP A 62 -0.59 3.62 12.13
CA ASP A 62 -1.00 2.28 12.59
C ASP A 62 -2.11 1.69 11.70
N GLY A 63 -2.26 0.37 11.75
CA GLY A 63 -3.23 -0.37 10.95
C GLY A 63 -4.67 0.05 11.24
N ARG A 64 -5.00 0.29 12.50
CA ARG A 64 -6.35 0.73 12.89
C ARG A 64 -6.76 2.03 12.21
N SER A 65 -5.89 3.03 12.21
CA SER A 65 -6.15 4.32 11.58
C SER A 65 -6.33 4.20 10.05
N LEU A 66 -5.62 3.26 9.43
CA LEU A 66 -5.74 2.92 8.02
C LEU A 66 -7.05 2.18 7.72
N GLU A 67 -7.44 1.21 8.54
CA GLU A 67 -8.72 0.50 8.43
C GLU A 67 -9.89 1.48 8.50
N GLU A 68 -9.92 2.34 9.53
CA GLU A 68 -10.96 3.36 9.70
C GLU A 68 -11.06 4.26 8.46
N PHE A 69 -9.93 4.74 7.94
CA PHE A 69 -9.89 5.58 6.73
C PHE A 69 -10.43 4.86 5.49
N LEU A 70 -10.06 3.60 5.26
CA LEU A 70 -10.54 2.83 4.11
C LEU A 70 -12.04 2.52 4.20
N HIS A 71 -12.54 2.21 5.39
CA HIS A 71 -13.98 2.03 5.60
C HIS A 71 -14.77 3.32 5.39
N GLU A 72 -14.26 4.49 5.81
CA GLU A 72 -14.87 5.80 5.51
C GLU A 72 -15.00 6.04 4.00
N MET A 73 -14.04 5.53 3.22
CA MET A 73 -14.07 5.54 1.74
C MET A 73 -14.94 4.42 1.12
N GLY A 74 -15.62 3.62 1.94
CA GLY A 74 -16.44 2.49 1.49
C GLY A 74 -15.62 1.36 0.87
N ARG A 75 -14.42 1.10 1.40
CA ARG A 75 -13.59 -0.04 1.03
C ARG A 75 -13.69 -1.12 2.11
N ASP A 76 -13.74 -2.38 1.68
CA ASP A 76 -13.84 -3.58 2.50
C ASP A 76 -13.04 -4.72 1.85
N GLY A 77 -12.90 -5.85 2.56
CA GLY A 77 -12.31 -7.08 1.99
C GLY A 77 -10.80 -7.03 1.78
N PHE A 78 -10.10 -6.20 2.55
CA PHE A 78 -8.64 -6.06 2.51
C PHE A 78 -7.99 -6.67 3.75
N GLU A 79 -6.71 -7.00 3.63
CA GLU A 79 -5.87 -7.42 4.75
C GLU A 79 -4.99 -6.27 5.21
N VAL A 80 -4.62 -6.27 6.50
CA VAL A 80 -3.75 -5.25 7.10
C VAL A 80 -2.48 -5.88 7.66
N LEU A 81 -1.34 -5.29 7.30
CA LEU A 81 -0.02 -5.65 7.78
C LEU A 81 0.51 -4.53 8.69
N GLU A 82 1.14 -4.93 9.80
CA GLU A 82 1.79 -4.03 10.76
C GLU A 82 3.15 -4.58 11.20
N GLY A 83 3.98 -3.71 11.78
CA GLY A 83 5.25 -4.09 12.39
C GLY A 83 6.26 -4.67 11.40
N GLU A 84 6.92 -5.77 11.78
CA GLU A 84 7.93 -6.41 10.93
C GLU A 84 7.36 -6.97 9.61
N ALA A 85 6.07 -7.30 9.56
CA ALA A 85 5.43 -7.83 8.36
C ALA A 85 5.45 -6.81 7.21
N VAL A 86 5.27 -5.53 7.53
CA VAL A 86 5.35 -4.44 6.54
C VAL A 86 6.74 -4.36 5.92
N GLN A 87 7.78 -4.44 6.74
CA GLN A 87 9.17 -4.34 6.29
C GLN A 87 9.55 -5.51 5.37
N ARG A 88 9.15 -6.72 5.77
CA ARG A 88 9.33 -7.93 4.97
C ARG A 88 8.64 -7.81 3.62
N HIS A 89 7.36 -7.42 3.62
CA HIS A 89 6.56 -7.26 2.42
C HIS A 89 7.18 -6.25 1.45
N LEU A 90 7.62 -5.09 1.95
CA LEU A 90 8.29 -4.07 1.13
C LEU A 90 9.60 -4.57 0.51
N LEU A 91 10.37 -5.38 1.23
CA LEU A 91 11.60 -5.99 0.69
C LEU A 91 11.29 -7.03 -0.39
N GLU A 92 10.26 -7.86 -0.19
CA GLU A 92 9.81 -8.85 -1.18
C GLU A 92 9.30 -8.18 -2.45
N LEU A 93 8.51 -7.10 -2.30
CA LEU A 93 8.05 -6.25 -3.39
C LEU A 93 9.21 -5.59 -4.15
N ALA A 94 10.17 -4.98 -3.42
CA ALA A 94 11.32 -4.31 -4.03
C ALA A 94 12.27 -5.30 -4.73
N ALA A 95 12.39 -6.53 -4.23
CA ALA A 95 13.16 -7.60 -4.84
C ALA A 95 12.44 -8.27 -6.04
N GLY A 96 11.17 -7.92 -6.30
CA GLY A 96 10.37 -8.52 -7.37
C GLY A 96 10.04 -10.00 -7.14
N ILE A 97 10.10 -10.48 -5.90
CA ILE A 97 9.84 -11.89 -5.54
C ILE A 97 8.37 -12.25 -5.79
N ASP A 98 7.48 -11.25 -5.70
CA ASP A 98 6.03 -11.40 -5.86
C ASP A 98 5.51 -10.82 -7.20
N SER A 99 6.40 -10.63 -8.18
CA SER A 99 6.03 -10.21 -9.53
C SER A 99 5.80 -11.43 -10.42
N LEU A 100 4.68 -11.45 -11.16
CA LEU A 100 4.36 -12.45 -12.17
C LEU A 100 5.43 -12.54 -13.29
N ILE A 101 6.22 -11.47 -13.47
CA ILE A 101 7.43 -11.45 -14.27
C ILE A 101 8.61 -11.04 -13.38
N VAL A 102 9.54 -11.95 -13.18
CA VAL A 102 10.80 -11.67 -12.47
C VAL A 102 11.54 -10.56 -13.23
N GLY A 103 11.69 -9.39 -12.60
CA GLY A 103 12.41 -8.23 -13.16
C GLY A 103 11.56 -7.10 -13.75
N GLU A 104 10.23 -7.10 -13.56
CA GLU A 104 9.43 -5.89 -13.88
C GLU A 104 9.62 -4.79 -12.81
N ASP A 105 10.34 -3.73 -13.20
CA ASP A 105 10.69 -2.56 -12.38
C ASP A 105 9.50 -1.62 -12.04
N GLN A 106 8.24 -2.00 -12.29
CA GLN A 106 7.09 -1.10 -12.07
C GLN A 106 6.93 -0.70 -10.60
N ILE A 107 7.08 -1.66 -9.68
CA ILE A 107 6.96 -1.43 -8.23
C ILE A 107 8.12 -0.56 -7.74
N LEU A 108 9.34 -0.84 -8.19
CA LEU A 108 10.52 -0.04 -7.86
C LEU A 108 10.43 1.38 -8.45
N GLY A 109 9.83 1.52 -9.63
CA GLY A 109 9.53 2.81 -10.27
C GLY A 109 8.56 3.65 -9.45
N GLN A 110 7.47 3.07 -8.97
CA GLN A 110 6.50 3.75 -8.12
C GLN A 110 7.09 4.14 -6.75
N LEU A 111 7.91 3.27 -6.14
CA LEU A 111 8.66 3.61 -4.93
C LEU A 111 9.62 4.80 -5.15
N LYS A 112 10.33 4.83 -6.27
CA LYS A 112 11.21 5.96 -6.63
C LYS A 112 10.43 7.25 -6.87
N GLN A 113 9.27 7.18 -7.52
CA GLN A 113 8.41 8.36 -7.72
C GLN A 113 7.89 8.91 -6.39
N ALA A 114 7.49 8.03 -5.47
CA ALA A 114 7.03 8.43 -4.15
C ALA A 114 8.11 9.19 -3.35
N LEU A 115 9.38 8.81 -3.49
CA LEU A 115 10.52 9.50 -2.87
C LEU A 115 10.87 10.85 -3.51
N ALA A 116 10.44 11.10 -4.75
CA ALA A 116 10.74 12.31 -5.50
C ALA A 116 9.69 13.43 -5.32
N THR A 117 8.68 13.20 -4.47
CA THR A 117 7.59 14.15 -4.16
C THR A 117 7.62 14.51 -2.68
#